data_AF-A0A351FTI2-F1
#
_entry.id   AF-A0A351FTI2-F1
#
_cell.length_a   1.000
_cell.length_b   1.000
_cell.length_c   1.000
_cell.angle_alpha   90.00
_cell.angle_beta   90.00
_cell.angle_gamma   90.00
#
_symmetry.space_group_name_H-M   'P 1'
#
loop_
_entity.id
_entity.type
_entity.pdbx_description
1 polymer ?
#
loop_
_entity_poly.entity_id
_entity_poly.type
_entity_poly.pdbx_seq_one_letter_code
_entity_poly.pdbx_strand_id
1 'polypeptide(L)'
;MFQRLTFVATFLAAISCHTLLTPASFLSAAETRPNIVFAFADDWGKYASAYAELEPGGISDLVSTPHFDRVASEGVLFRNAFVNAPSCTPCRSSLLSGQFFWRTGRGAILQGARWDLAIPSYPLLLRDAGYHIGHTYKVWSPGSPANAPYGAAKYAYNRRGSRFNGFSQRVSAAQDIAAGKQALLEEVRGNFQDFLTARTAGQPFCYWFGPTNCHRKWIAGSGKKLWGIDPDGLQGKLPEFLPDVPVVREDVADYLGEVQAFDAGLGVLLAELERIGELDNTLVVVSGDHGIPGFPRGKCNLYDFGTAVPLAIRWPKKIPAGRVLEDFVCLPDLAPT
;
A
#
# COMPACT_ATOMS: atom_id res chain seq x y z
N MET A 1 67.04 -27.26 -75.44
CA MET A 1 66.54 -25.86 -75.32
C MET A 1 65.35 -25.92 -74.37
N PHE A 2 65.40 -25.23 -73.21
CA PHE A 2 64.43 -25.27 -72.08
C PHE A 2 64.32 -26.65 -71.35
N GLN A 3 64.35 -26.79 -69.99
CA GLN A 3 63.50 -26.23 -68.90
C GLN A 3 62.04 -26.74 -68.98
N ARG A 4 61.29 -27.16 -67.94
CA ARG A 4 61.29 -27.18 -66.44
C ARG A 4 60.33 -28.32 -66.00
N LEU A 5 60.14 -28.81 -64.76
CA LEU A 5 60.68 -28.61 -63.39
C LEU A 5 60.49 -29.95 -62.60
N THR A 6 61.03 -30.07 -61.38
CA THR A 6 60.64 -31.11 -60.39
C THR A 6 59.86 -30.48 -59.24
N PHE A 7 58.77 -31.08 -58.77
CA PHE A 7 58.02 -30.62 -57.59
C PHE A 7 58.20 -31.61 -56.42
N VAL A 8 58.71 -31.11 -55.29
CA VAL A 8 58.85 -31.86 -54.04
C VAL A 8 57.73 -31.42 -53.10
N ALA A 9 56.97 -32.37 -52.56
CA ALA A 9 55.94 -32.10 -51.57
C ALA A 9 56.52 -32.22 -50.15
N THR A 10 56.44 -31.15 -49.37
CA THR A 10 56.89 -31.11 -47.97
C THR A 10 55.67 -31.14 -47.05
N PHE A 11 55.56 -32.14 -46.18
CA PHE A 11 54.53 -32.18 -45.14
C PHE A 11 54.91 -31.25 -43.97
N LEU A 12 53.99 -30.38 -43.57
CA LEU A 12 54.08 -29.54 -42.37
C LEU A 12 53.08 -30.06 -41.34
N ALA A 13 53.58 -30.48 -40.17
CA ALA A 13 52.74 -30.91 -39.05
C ALA A 13 52.32 -29.69 -38.21
N ALA A 14 51.01 -29.47 -38.06
CA ALA A 14 50.47 -28.41 -37.20
C ALA A 14 50.29 -28.91 -35.77
N ILE A 15 50.86 -28.19 -34.80
CA ILE A 15 50.70 -28.46 -33.36
C ILE A 15 49.53 -27.64 -32.83
N SER A 16 48.40 -28.29 -32.56
CA SER A 16 47.20 -27.63 -32.00
C SER A 16 47.31 -27.47 -30.48
N CYS A 17 47.68 -26.27 -30.04
CA CYS A 17 47.64 -25.90 -28.62
C CYS A 17 46.19 -25.90 -28.09
N HIS A 18 45.85 -26.82 -27.18
CA HIS A 18 44.54 -26.87 -26.53
C HIS A 18 44.56 -26.06 -25.23
N THR A 19 44.15 -24.80 -25.29
CA THR A 19 43.87 -23.99 -24.10
C THR A 19 42.57 -24.47 -23.44
N LEU A 20 42.71 -25.14 -22.29
CA LEU A 20 41.59 -25.51 -21.44
C LEU A 20 40.94 -24.25 -20.84
N LEU A 21 39.90 -23.74 -21.51
CA LEU A 21 38.99 -22.74 -20.95
C LEU A 21 38.16 -23.39 -19.83
N THR A 22 38.54 -23.15 -18.59
CA THR A 22 37.67 -23.38 -17.44
C THR A 22 36.45 -22.45 -17.54
N PRO A 23 35.21 -22.97 -17.52
CA PRO A 23 34.04 -22.11 -17.50
C PRO A 23 34.02 -21.35 -16.17
N ALA A 24 34.09 -20.03 -16.26
CA ALA A 24 33.84 -19.17 -15.11
C ALA A 24 32.37 -19.33 -14.71
N SER A 25 32.12 -20.08 -13.63
CA SER A 25 30.80 -20.19 -13.03
C SER A 25 30.39 -18.83 -12.48
N PHE A 26 29.69 -18.03 -13.30
CA PHE A 26 28.97 -16.87 -12.83
C PHE A 26 27.91 -17.35 -11.84
N LEU A 27 28.22 -17.19 -10.55
CA LEU A 27 27.23 -17.27 -9.49
C LEU A 27 26.17 -16.22 -9.78
N SER A 28 25.06 -16.65 -10.37
CA SER A 28 23.83 -15.87 -10.38
C SER A 28 23.50 -15.59 -8.92
N ALA A 29 23.58 -14.32 -8.52
CA ALA A 29 23.14 -13.90 -7.20
C ALA A 29 21.66 -14.26 -7.09
N ALA A 30 21.34 -15.23 -6.23
CA ALA A 30 19.98 -15.71 -6.07
C ALA A 30 19.05 -14.52 -5.83
N GLU A 31 18.03 -14.38 -6.68
CA GLU A 31 17.23 -13.16 -6.73
C GLU A 31 16.59 -12.91 -5.36
N THR A 32 16.99 -11.81 -4.73
CA THR A 32 16.60 -11.51 -3.34
C THR A 32 15.10 -11.24 -3.32
N ARG A 33 14.36 -12.17 -2.71
CA ARG A 33 12.91 -12.05 -2.55
C ARG A 33 12.59 -10.69 -1.91
N PRO A 34 11.64 -9.92 -2.47
CA PRO A 34 11.33 -8.60 -1.96
C PRO A 34 10.64 -8.70 -0.60
N ASN A 35 10.84 -7.68 0.23
CA ASN A 35 9.91 -7.39 1.31
C ASN A 35 8.62 -6.79 0.72
N ILE A 36 7.55 -6.82 1.49
CA ILE A 36 6.25 -6.26 1.13
C ILE A 36 5.77 -5.36 2.27
N VAL A 37 5.51 -4.09 1.98
CA VAL A 37 4.76 -3.19 2.87
C VAL A 37 3.44 -2.86 2.21
N PHE A 38 2.36 -3.29 2.84
CA PHE A 38 1.00 -3.08 2.40
C PHE A 38 0.34 -2.04 3.32
N ALA A 39 0.35 -0.78 2.89
CA ALA A 39 -0.22 0.35 3.62
C ALA A 39 -1.67 0.55 3.14
N PHE A 40 -2.64 0.28 4.01
CA PHE A 40 -4.03 0.10 3.58
C PHE A 40 -5.04 0.73 4.53
N ALA A 41 -5.47 1.94 4.18
CA ALA A 41 -6.38 2.74 5.00
C ALA A 41 -7.77 2.11 5.15
N ASP A 42 -8.50 2.55 6.17
CA ASP A 42 -9.92 2.26 6.36
C ASP A 42 -10.77 3.43 5.84
N ASP A 43 -11.63 3.17 4.87
CA ASP A 43 -12.52 4.13 4.22
C ASP A 43 -11.84 5.22 3.36
N TRP A 44 -10.65 4.97 2.79
CA TRP A 44 -9.95 5.91 1.89
C TRP A 44 -10.34 5.72 0.41
N GLY A 45 -11.22 6.60 -0.10
CA GLY A 45 -11.52 6.73 -1.53
C GLY A 45 -10.44 7.48 -2.32
N LYS A 46 -10.56 7.53 -3.66
CA LYS A 46 -9.55 8.08 -4.61
C LYS A 46 -9.25 9.60 -4.43
N TYR A 47 -8.60 9.98 -3.33
CA TYR A 47 -8.20 11.34 -2.99
C TYR A 47 -6.74 11.36 -2.50
N ALA A 48 -5.84 11.87 -3.32
CA ALA A 48 -4.42 12.07 -3.04
C ALA A 48 -3.90 13.16 -3.98
N SER A 49 -2.84 13.91 -3.61
CA SER A 49 -2.35 15.02 -4.44
C SER A 49 -1.87 14.57 -5.81
N ALA A 50 -1.30 13.36 -5.94
CA ALA A 50 -0.96 12.75 -7.23
C ALA A 50 -2.15 12.60 -8.21
N TYR A 51 -3.40 12.64 -7.75
CA TYR A 51 -4.58 12.66 -8.64
C TYR A 51 -5.00 14.08 -9.06
N ALA A 52 -4.59 15.13 -8.36
CA ALA A 52 -4.99 16.51 -8.69
C ALA A 52 -4.44 17.00 -10.03
N GLU A 53 -3.25 16.55 -10.44
CA GLU A 53 -2.69 16.86 -11.77
C GLU A 53 -3.40 16.10 -12.90
N LEU A 54 -3.95 14.91 -12.62
CA LEU A 54 -4.64 14.06 -13.60
C LEU A 54 -6.12 14.39 -13.75
N GLU A 55 -6.75 14.83 -12.66
CA GLU A 55 -8.20 15.08 -12.51
C GLU A 55 -8.43 16.39 -11.74
N PRO A 56 -7.99 17.55 -12.30
CA PRO A 56 -8.02 18.85 -11.63
C PRO A 56 -9.44 19.42 -11.46
N GLY A 57 -9.61 20.28 -10.47
CA GLY A 57 -10.90 20.90 -10.14
C GLY A 57 -11.76 20.05 -9.21
N GLY A 58 -11.20 18.98 -8.64
CA GLY A 58 -11.89 18.05 -7.75
C GLY A 58 -11.46 18.19 -6.29
N ILE A 59 -11.97 17.29 -5.45
CA ILE A 59 -11.64 17.19 -4.01
C ILE A 59 -10.12 17.00 -3.79
N SER A 60 -9.44 16.28 -4.69
CA SER A 60 -7.99 16.00 -4.61
C SER A 60 -7.11 17.26 -4.68
N ASP A 61 -7.61 18.37 -5.24
CA ASP A 61 -6.89 19.65 -5.30
C ASP A 61 -6.50 20.20 -3.90
N LEU A 62 -7.17 19.74 -2.84
CA LEU A 62 -7.05 20.29 -1.49
C LEU A 62 -6.35 19.37 -0.48
N VAL A 63 -5.88 18.20 -0.90
CA VAL A 63 -5.14 17.26 -0.05
C VAL A 63 -3.67 17.23 -0.44
N SER A 64 -2.78 17.14 0.54
CA SER A 64 -1.34 16.97 0.36
C SER A 64 -0.89 15.63 0.93
N THR A 65 -0.47 14.72 0.05
CA THR A 65 -0.02 13.36 0.36
C THR A 65 1.38 13.08 -0.21
N PRO A 66 2.42 13.85 0.20
CA PRO A 66 3.75 13.76 -0.40
C PRO A 66 4.39 12.37 -0.30
N HIS A 67 4.00 11.52 0.65
CA HIS A 67 4.53 10.16 0.76
C HIS A 67 3.85 9.19 -0.20
N PHE A 68 2.54 9.32 -0.45
CA PHE A 68 1.83 8.64 -1.53
C PHE A 68 2.34 9.09 -2.90
N ASP A 69 2.51 10.40 -3.10
CA ASP A 69 3.01 10.99 -4.35
C ASP A 69 4.43 10.48 -4.66
N ARG A 70 5.24 10.24 -3.62
CA ARG A 70 6.55 9.59 -3.75
C ARG A 70 6.44 8.12 -4.18
N VAL A 71 5.51 7.34 -3.62
CA VAL A 71 5.27 5.94 -4.07
C VAL A 71 4.79 5.91 -5.52
N ALA A 72 3.92 6.84 -5.91
CA ALA A 72 3.43 7.00 -7.28
C ALA A 72 4.57 7.37 -8.26
N SER A 73 5.34 8.42 -7.96
CA SER A 73 6.41 8.93 -8.82
C SER A 73 7.63 8.01 -8.90
N GLU A 74 8.02 7.33 -7.82
CA GLU A 74 9.09 6.31 -7.84
C GLU A 74 8.61 4.93 -8.34
N GLY A 75 7.35 4.81 -8.77
CA GLY A 75 6.74 3.55 -9.20
C GLY A 75 5.64 3.75 -10.23
N VAL A 76 4.45 3.25 -9.90
CA VAL A 76 3.25 3.33 -10.75
C VAL A 76 2.04 3.84 -9.96
N LEU A 77 1.33 4.78 -10.55
CA LEU A 77 0.02 5.27 -10.14
C LEU A 77 -1.07 4.63 -11.00
N PHE A 78 -2.13 4.12 -10.39
CA PHE A 78 -3.29 3.60 -11.12
C PHE A 78 -4.42 4.63 -11.08
N ARG A 79 -4.91 5.02 -12.26
CA ARG A 79 -6.02 5.97 -12.41
C ARG A 79 -7.38 5.34 -12.12
N ASN A 80 -7.53 4.07 -12.50
CA ASN A 80 -8.79 3.32 -12.57
C ASN A 80 -8.76 2.09 -11.65
N ALA A 81 -8.49 2.31 -10.35
CA ALA A 81 -8.49 1.27 -9.32
C ALA A 81 -9.80 1.25 -8.52
N PHE A 82 -10.43 0.08 -8.43
CA PHE A 82 -11.75 -0.09 -7.83
C PHE A 82 -11.82 -1.27 -6.84
N VAL A 83 -12.81 -1.24 -5.95
CA VAL A 83 -13.17 -2.39 -5.08
C VAL A 83 -14.43 -3.09 -5.57
N ASN A 84 -14.47 -4.42 -5.41
CA ASN A 84 -15.61 -5.24 -5.81
C ASN A 84 -16.78 -5.22 -4.81
N ALA A 85 -16.56 -4.69 -3.60
CA ALA A 85 -17.57 -4.54 -2.56
C ALA A 85 -17.22 -3.32 -1.68
N PRO A 86 -17.98 -2.21 -1.73
CA PRO A 86 -17.66 -0.97 -1.04
C PRO A 86 -18.00 -1.03 0.47
N SER A 87 -17.51 -2.04 1.17
CA SER A 87 -17.71 -2.27 2.60
C SER A 87 -16.54 -3.09 3.18
N CYS A 88 -16.06 -2.72 4.38
CA CYS A 88 -14.77 -3.16 4.90
C CYS A 88 -14.58 -4.70 4.87
N THR A 89 -15.46 -5.44 5.53
CA THR A 89 -15.34 -6.90 5.66
C THR A 89 -15.35 -7.62 4.32
N PRO A 90 -16.32 -7.41 3.39
CA PRO A 90 -16.28 -8.07 2.08
C PRO A 90 -15.15 -7.59 1.15
N CYS A 91 -14.76 -6.31 1.15
CA CYS A 91 -13.59 -5.86 0.39
C CYS A 91 -12.32 -6.56 0.87
N ARG A 92 -12.02 -6.45 2.17
CA ARG A 92 -10.82 -7.03 2.79
C ARG A 92 -10.81 -8.55 2.65
N SER A 93 -11.98 -9.21 2.66
CA SER A 93 -12.08 -10.65 2.37
C SER A 93 -11.67 -10.99 0.94
N SER A 94 -12.09 -10.17 -0.03
CA SER A 94 -11.72 -10.38 -1.43
C SER A 94 -10.23 -10.17 -1.65
N LEU A 95 -9.72 -9.02 -1.18
CA LEU A 95 -8.31 -8.65 -1.24
C LEU A 95 -7.39 -9.70 -0.59
N LEU A 96 -7.73 -10.18 0.61
CA LEU A 96 -6.85 -11.10 1.33
C LEU A 96 -6.84 -12.51 0.72
N SER A 97 -7.89 -12.92 0.01
CA SER A 97 -8.02 -14.25 -0.59
C SER A 97 -7.77 -14.33 -2.10
N GLY A 98 -7.72 -13.19 -2.81
CA GLY A 98 -7.69 -13.15 -4.28
C GLY A 98 -8.98 -13.69 -4.93
N GLN A 99 -10.10 -13.64 -4.22
CA GLN A 99 -11.39 -14.18 -4.68
C GLN A 99 -12.49 -13.11 -4.57
N PHE A 100 -13.60 -13.30 -5.29
CA PHE A 100 -14.79 -12.47 -5.05
C PHE A 100 -15.39 -12.74 -3.66
N PHE A 101 -15.85 -11.69 -2.96
CA PHE A 101 -16.29 -11.76 -1.56
C PHE A 101 -17.31 -12.87 -1.28
N TRP A 102 -18.26 -13.12 -2.19
CA TRP A 102 -19.29 -14.16 -2.02
C TRP A 102 -18.71 -15.58 -1.92
N ARG A 103 -17.52 -15.83 -2.49
CA ARG A 103 -16.79 -17.10 -2.33
C ARG A 103 -16.23 -17.30 -0.93
N THR A 104 -16.10 -16.23 -0.13
CA THR A 104 -15.62 -16.31 1.26
C THR A 104 -16.71 -16.60 2.28
N GLY A 105 -17.98 -16.71 1.86
CA GLY A 105 -19.10 -17.10 2.71
C GLY A 105 -19.26 -16.19 3.93
N ARG A 106 -19.13 -16.76 5.13
CA ARG A 106 -19.17 -16.00 6.40
C ARG A 106 -18.01 -15.02 6.57
N GLY A 107 -16.97 -15.11 5.75
CA GLY A 107 -15.89 -14.12 5.68
C GLY A 107 -16.39 -12.74 5.23
N ALA A 108 -17.37 -12.69 4.34
CA ALA A 108 -17.87 -11.44 3.75
C ALA A 108 -19.01 -10.76 4.53
N ILE A 109 -19.60 -11.41 5.53
CA ILE A 109 -20.75 -10.88 6.27
C ILE A 109 -20.27 -9.88 7.33
N LEU A 110 -20.59 -8.59 7.17
CA LEU A 110 -20.11 -7.50 8.04
C LEU A 110 -20.28 -7.80 9.55
N GLN A 111 -21.50 -7.99 10.04
CA GLN A 111 -21.74 -8.33 11.45
C GLN A 111 -21.81 -9.84 11.65
N GLY A 112 -21.02 -10.36 12.59
CA GLY A 112 -20.90 -11.81 12.83
C GLY A 112 -20.00 -12.56 11.84
N ALA A 113 -19.11 -11.83 11.14
CA ALA A 113 -18.12 -12.38 10.22
C ALA A 113 -17.24 -13.44 10.90
N ARG A 114 -17.00 -14.55 10.19
CA ARG A 114 -16.07 -15.60 10.60
C ARG A 114 -15.29 -16.05 9.37
N TRP A 115 -13.97 -15.96 9.46
CA TRP A 115 -13.09 -16.48 8.42
C TRP A 115 -13.09 -18.02 8.46
N ASP A 116 -13.25 -18.65 7.31
CA ASP A 116 -12.98 -20.07 7.14
C ASP A 116 -11.50 -20.24 6.79
N LEU A 117 -10.74 -20.92 7.67
CA LEU A 117 -9.31 -21.14 7.50
C LEU A 117 -8.98 -22.11 6.34
N ALA A 118 -9.99 -22.78 5.75
CA ALA A 118 -9.81 -23.50 4.49
C ALA A 118 -9.71 -22.55 3.27
N ILE A 119 -10.12 -21.29 3.40
CA ILE A 119 -9.91 -20.26 2.37
C ILE A 119 -8.46 -19.76 2.48
N PRO A 120 -7.61 -19.94 1.44
CA PRO A 120 -6.27 -19.41 1.45
C PRO A 120 -6.29 -17.88 1.54
N SER A 121 -5.31 -17.33 2.25
CA SER A 121 -5.08 -15.89 2.30
C SER A 121 -3.61 -15.59 2.05
N TYR A 122 -3.33 -14.59 1.19
CA TYR A 122 -1.96 -14.31 0.75
C TYR A 122 -0.96 -14.09 1.90
N PRO A 123 -1.31 -13.47 3.05
CA PRO A 123 -0.35 -13.29 4.14
C PRO A 123 0.05 -14.61 4.81
N LEU A 124 -0.90 -15.54 4.95
CA LEU A 124 -0.62 -16.86 5.54
C LEU A 124 0.13 -17.76 4.55
N LEU A 125 -0.13 -17.63 3.25
CA LEU A 125 0.66 -18.27 2.19
C LEU A 125 2.11 -17.76 2.18
N LEU A 126 2.32 -16.44 2.31
CA LEU A 126 3.66 -15.85 2.41
C LEU A 126 4.40 -16.34 3.65
N ARG A 127 3.73 -16.41 4.82
CA ARG A 127 4.28 -17.01 6.04
C ARG A 127 4.75 -18.44 5.79
N ASP A 128 3.93 -19.26 5.14
CA ASP A 128 4.25 -20.66 4.87
C ASP A 128 5.36 -20.82 3.82
N ALA A 129 5.52 -19.83 2.93
CA ALA A 129 6.70 -19.65 2.07
C ALA A 129 7.93 -19.05 2.80
N GLY A 130 7.88 -18.89 4.12
CA GLY A 130 9.00 -18.47 4.96
C GLY A 130 9.17 -16.95 5.12
N TYR A 131 8.18 -16.12 4.76
CA TYR A 131 8.19 -14.70 5.09
C TYR A 131 7.94 -14.48 6.59
N HIS A 132 8.60 -13.48 7.17
CA HIS A 132 8.18 -12.91 8.45
C HIS A 132 6.92 -12.06 8.22
N ILE A 133 5.83 -12.32 8.93
CA ILE A 133 4.57 -11.57 8.74
C ILE A 133 4.15 -10.80 9.98
N GLY A 134 3.58 -9.61 9.79
CA GLY A 134 3.11 -8.77 10.88
C GLY A 134 2.11 -7.71 10.44
N HIS A 135 1.23 -7.31 11.35
CA HIS A 135 0.28 -6.22 11.11
C HIS A 135 0.20 -5.25 12.27
N THR A 136 -0.11 -3.99 11.95
CA THR A 136 -0.69 -3.02 12.88
C THR A 136 -2.14 -2.76 12.53
N TYR A 137 -2.93 -2.51 13.58
CA TYR A 137 -4.30 -2.04 13.51
C TYR A 137 -5.25 -3.01 12.77
N LYS A 138 -5.88 -2.60 11.65
CA LYS A 138 -6.95 -3.33 10.96
C LYS A 138 -6.46 -3.97 9.66
N VAL A 139 -6.46 -5.30 9.63
CA VAL A 139 -6.37 -6.08 8.38
C VAL A 139 -7.77 -6.41 7.88
N TRP A 140 -8.58 -7.08 8.73
CA TRP A 140 -9.91 -7.60 8.42
C TRP A 140 -10.80 -7.50 9.65
N SER A 141 -11.77 -6.59 9.62
CA SER A 141 -12.80 -6.43 10.64
C SER A 141 -13.96 -5.56 10.11
N PRO A 142 -15.15 -5.56 10.74
CA PRO A 142 -15.59 -6.42 11.85
C PRO A 142 -15.58 -7.92 11.51
N GLY A 143 -15.23 -8.73 12.51
CA GLY A 143 -15.13 -10.19 12.40
C GLY A 143 -14.57 -10.83 13.68
N SER A 144 -14.76 -12.13 13.85
CA SER A 144 -14.37 -12.86 15.08
C SER A 144 -13.64 -14.18 14.77
N PRO A 145 -12.35 -14.31 15.13
CA PRO A 145 -11.48 -13.26 15.70
C PRO A 145 -11.15 -12.16 14.67
N ALA A 146 -10.88 -10.94 15.13
CA ALA A 146 -10.44 -9.86 14.25
C ALA A 146 -9.10 -10.20 13.58
N ASN A 147 -8.88 -9.73 12.34
CA ASN A 147 -7.71 -10.02 11.52
C ASN A 147 -7.43 -11.54 11.31
N ALA A 148 -8.44 -12.40 11.41
CA ALA A 148 -8.32 -13.86 11.19
C ALA A 148 -7.52 -14.29 9.94
N PRO A 149 -7.77 -13.75 8.72
CA PRO A 149 -6.95 -14.01 7.51
C PRO A 149 -5.49 -13.54 7.58
N TYR A 150 -5.06 -12.88 8.66
CA TYR A 150 -3.66 -12.54 8.96
C TYR A 150 -3.19 -13.26 10.25
N GLY A 151 -3.86 -14.33 10.67
CA GLY A 151 -3.55 -15.06 11.90
C GLY A 151 -3.94 -14.32 13.19
N ALA A 152 -4.89 -13.38 13.09
CA ALA A 152 -5.46 -12.63 14.22
C ALA A 152 -4.38 -11.95 15.08
N ALA A 153 -4.52 -11.97 16.41
CA ALA A 153 -3.61 -11.30 17.33
C ALA A 153 -2.18 -11.88 17.34
N LYS A 154 -1.94 -13.08 16.79
CA LYS A 154 -0.62 -13.76 16.83
C LYS A 154 0.48 -12.97 16.13
N TYR A 155 0.13 -12.22 15.09
CA TYR A 155 1.07 -11.44 14.27
C TYR A 155 0.85 -9.92 14.42
N ALA A 156 0.27 -9.50 15.55
CA ALA A 156 -0.06 -8.09 15.81
C ALA A 156 1.10 -7.36 16.51
N TYR A 157 1.54 -6.24 15.93
CA TYR A 157 2.66 -5.42 16.44
C TYR A 157 2.19 -4.06 16.97
N ASN A 158 1.15 -4.06 17.81
CA ASN A 158 0.55 -2.83 18.36
C ASN A 158 1.07 -2.49 19.78
N ARG A 159 2.26 -2.95 20.15
CA ARG A 159 2.79 -2.88 21.54
C ARG A 159 3.01 -1.44 22.03
N ARG A 160 3.33 -0.51 21.13
CA ARG A 160 3.53 0.92 21.46
C ARG A 160 2.22 1.69 21.56
N GLY A 161 1.12 1.08 21.11
CA GLY A 161 -0.23 1.62 21.22
C GLY A 161 -1.02 1.52 19.92
N SER A 162 -2.23 2.07 19.97
CA SER A 162 -3.18 2.16 18.85
C SER A 162 -3.97 3.47 18.86
N ARG A 163 -3.40 4.52 19.48
CA ARG A 163 -3.94 5.89 19.55
C ARG A 163 -4.00 6.53 18.16
N PHE A 164 -3.09 6.16 17.24
CA PHE A 164 -3.08 6.64 15.86
C PHE A 164 -4.42 6.40 15.11
N ASN A 165 -5.17 5.35 15.47
CA ASN A 165 -6.51 5.06 14.91
C ASN A 165 -7.58 6.11 15.21
N GLY A 166 -7.27 7.11 16.04
CA GLY A 166 -8.10 8.27 16.31
C GLY A 166 -7.28 9.55 16.27
N PHE A 167 -6.64 9.82 15.12
CA PHE A 167 -5.66 10.89 15.00
C PHE A 167 -6.23 12.26 15.38
N SER A 168 -7.28 12.74 14.70
CA SER A 168 -7.87 14.06 15.01
C SER A 168 -8.39 14.18 16.45
N GLN A 169 -8.94 13.11 17.04
CA GLN A 169 -9.43 13.15 18.43
C GLN A 169 -8.28 13.26 19.44
N ARG A 170 -7.16 12.56 19.20
CA ARG A 170 -5.98 12.60 20.08
C ARG A 170 -5.20 13.91 19.94
N VAL A 171 -4.99 14.39 18.72
CA VAL A 171 -4.25 15.64 18.47
C VAL A 171 -5.08 16.86 18.87
N SER A 172 -6.40 16.88 18.66
CA SER A 172 -7.26 17.99 19.10
C SER A 172 -7.37 18.13 20.63
N ALA A 173 -7.11 17.05 21.36
CA ALA A 173 -7.05 17.01 22.83
C ALA A 173 -5.64 17.26 23.40
N ALA A 174 -4.62 17.39 22.55
CA ALA A 174 -3.26 17.71 22.98
C ALA A 174 -3.11 19.21 23.30
N GLN A 175 -2.29 19.55 24.30
CA GLN A 175 -1.96 20.94 24.63
C GLN A 175 -1.14 21.62 23.51
N ASP A 176 -0.30 20.84 22.83
CA ASP A 176 0.50 21.23 21.68
C ASP A 176 0.15 20.27 20.52
N ILE A 177 -0.30 20.84 19.40
CA ILE A 177 -0.69 20.09 18.20
C ILE A 177 0.51 19.39 17.56
N ALA A 178 1.66 20.05 17.46
CA ALA A 178 2.85 19.49 16.83
C ALA A 178 3.41 18.33 17.67
N ALA A 179 3.53 18.52 18.99
CA ALA A 179 3.91 17.44 19.91
C ALA A 179 2.89 16.30 19.89
N GLY A 180 1.59 16.61 19.82
CA GLY A 180 0.52 15.63 19.68
C GLY A 180 0.64 14.78 18.42
N LYS A 181 0.86 15.39 17.25
CA LYS A 181 1.13 14.67 16.00
C LYS A 181 2.37 13.79 16.13
N GLN A 182 3.50 14.34 16.61
CA GLN A 182 4.76 13.62 16.72
C GLN A 182 4.65 12.40 17.64
N ALA A 183 3.91 12.49 18.75
CA ALA A 183 3.69 11.37 19.68
C ALA A 183 2.87 10.21 19.08
N LEU A 184 2.06 10.47 18.05
CA LEU A 184 1.34 9.43 17.29
C LEU A 184 2.21 8.84 16.17
N LEU A 185 3.03 9.67 15.50
CA LEU A 185 3.99 9.20 14.49
C LEU A 185 5.08 8.30 15.12
N GLU A 186 5.50 8.61 16.35
CA GLU A 186 6.44 7.77 17.10
C GLU A 186 5.81 6.44 17.56
N GLU A 187 4.51 6.41 17.81
CA GLU A 187 3.78 5.15 18.06
C GLU A 187 3.79 4.25 16.81
N VAL A 188 3.57 4.82 15.62
CA VAL A 188 3.69 4.10 14.34
C VAL A 188 5.13 3.60 14.13
N ARG A 189 6.13 4.47 14.37
CA ARG A 189 7.56 4.13 14.23
C ARG A 189 7.94 2.96 15.12
N GLY A 190 7.66 3.07 16.42
CA GLY A 190 8.04 2.05 17.40
C GLY A 190 7.30 0.72 17.19
N ASN A 191 6.05 0.74 16.70
CA ASN A 191 5.33 -0.48 16.32
C ASN A 191 6.00 -1.19 15.13
N PHE A 192 6.42 -0.43 14.10
CA PHE A 192 7.13 -1.00 12.95
C PHE A 192 8.56 -1.45 13.29
N GLN A 193 9.26 -0.72 14.15
CA GLN A 193 10.57 -1.13 14.68
C GLN A 193 10.50 -2.41 15.52
N ASP A 194 9.46 -2.56 16.36
CA ASP A 194 9.21 -3.81 17.10
C ASP A 194 9.02 -5.01 16.15
N PHE A 195 8.35 -4.81 15.01
CA PHE A 195 8.22 -5.81 13.94
C PHE A 195 9.56 -6.14 13.27
N LEU A 196 10.29 -5.11 12.80
CA LEU A 196 11.58 -5.29 12.14
C LEU A 196 12.63 -5.95 13.03
N THR A 197 12.54 -5.76 14.35
CA THR A 197 13.41 -6.36 15.38
C THR A 197 13.06 -7.83 15.68
N ALA A 198 11.79 -8.22 15.54
CA ALA A 198 11.33 -9.60 15.74
C ALA A 198 11.63 -10.53 14.55
N ARG A 199 12.09 -9.97 13.43
CA ARG A 199 12.44 -10.66 12.19
C ARG A 199 13.85 -11.25 12.25
N THR A 200 14.04 -12.47 11.74
CA THR A 200 15.37 -13.04 11.55
C THR A 200 16.15 -12.25 10.49
N ALA A 201 17.42 -11.92 10.75
CA ALA A 201 18.24 -11.14 9.82
C ALA A 201 18.26 -11.76 8.40
N GLY A 202 18.03 -10.93 7.38
CA GLY A 202 17.95 -11.36 5.97
C GLY A 202 16.67 -12.10 5.57
N GLN A 203 15.74 -12.36 6.49
CA GLN A 203 14.44 -12.93 6.15
C GLN A 203 13.57 -11.88 5.41
N PRO A 204 12.93 -12.23 4.28
CA PRO A 204 11.97 -11.33 3.65
C PRO A 204 10.71 -11.22 4.52
N PHE A 205 10.01 -10.09 4.45
CA PHE A 205 8.83 -9.87 5.28
C PHE A 205 7.61 -9.35 4.51
N CYS A 206 6.42 -9.56 5.09
CA CYS A 206 5.19 -8.88 4.71
C CYS A 206 4.66 -8.13 5.92
N TYR A 207 4.50 -6.81 5.79
CA TYR A 207 3.98 -5.94 6.85
C TYR A 207 2.71 -5.26 6.38
N TRP A 208 1.66 -5.35 7.19
CA TRP A 208 0.41 -4.64 6.95
C TRP A 208 0.27 -3.45 7.90
N PHE A 209 0.09 -2.26 7.35
CA PHE A 209 -0.21 -1.03 8.10
C PHE A 209 -1.63 -0.59 7.78
N GLY A 210 -2.57 -0.84 8.69
CA GLY A 210 -4.00 -0.60 8.43
C GLY A 210 -4.71 0.28 9.47
N PRO A 211 -4.29 1.53 9.69
CA PRO A 211 -4.95 2.43 10.63
C PRO A 211 -6.40 2.74 10.22
N THR A 212 -7.26 2.95 11.21
CA THR A 212 -8.70 3.22 11.00
C THR A 212 -9.06 4.70 11.13
N ASN A 213 -8.11 5.61 10.89
CA ASN A 213 -8.29 7.02 11.18
C ASN A 213 -9.17 7.73 10.12
N CYS A 214 -9.10 7.30 8.86
CA CYS A 214 -10.03 7.71 7.79
C CYS A 214 -11.45 7.11 7.91
N HIS A 215 -11.71 6.22 8.88
CA HIS A 215 -13.07 5.73 9.17
C HIS A 215 -13.81 6.75 10.04
N ARG A 216 -15.01 7.19 9.61
CA ARG A 216 -15.78 8.30 10.23
C ARG A 216 -15.82 8.26 11.75
N LYS A 217 -15.05 9.15 12.36
CA LYS A 217 -15.04 9.55 13.78
C LYS A 217 -14.53 10.98 14.02
N TRP A 218 -13.97 11.63 13.00
CA TRP A 218 -13.10 12.82 13.11
C TRP A 218 -13.76 14.01 13.82
N ILE A 219 -12.91 14.88 14.35
CA ILE A 219 -13.36 16.11 15.02
C ILE A 219 -13.72 17.16 13.96
N ALA A 220 -14.89 17.80 14.12
CA ALA A 220 -15.33 18.90 13.26
C ALA A 220 -14.30 20.05 13.22
N GLY A 221 -13.95 20.53 12.03
CA GLY A 221 -12.96 21.58 11.78
C GLY A 221 -11.50 21.15 11.99
N SER A 222 -11.22 19.85 12.17
CA SER A 222 -9.87 19.32 12.31
C SER A 222 -9.02 19.37 11.04
N GLY A 223 -9.63 19.36 9.84
CA GLY A 223 -8.94 19.57 8.57
C GLY A 223 -8.27 20.95 8.53
N LYS A 224 -9.04 22.00 8.83
CA LYS A 224 -8.50 23.38 8.92
C LYS A 224 -7.53 23.52 10.09
N LYS A 225 -7.94 23.11 11.31
CA LYS A 225 -7.17 23.33 12.54
C LYS A 225 -5.86 22.54 12.60
N LEU A 226 -5.85 21.29 12.15
CA LEU A 226 -4.68 20.41 12.27
C LEU A 226 -3.84 20.38 10.99
N TRP A 227 -4.44 20.62 9.82
CA TRP A 227 -3.79 20.39 8.53
C TRP A 227 -3.77 21.61 7.59
N GLY A 228 -4.41 22.72 7.97
CA GLY A 228 -4.44 23.94 7.16
C GLY A 228 -5.35 23.86 5.92
N ILE A 229 -6.15 22.79 5.80
CA ILE A 229 -7.08 22.61 4.68
C ILE A 229 -8.25 23.58 4.87
N ASP A 230 -8.33 24.64 4.06
CA ASP A 230 -9.42 25.60 4.14
C ASP A 230 -10.68 25.07 3.41
N PRO A 231 -11.81 24.83 4.10
CA PRO A 231 -13.02 24.31 3.48
C PRO A 231 -13.57 25.17 2.33
N ASP A 232 -13.32 26.48 2.33
CA ASP A 232 -13.76 27.36 1.24
C ASP A 232 -13.06 27.04 -0.09
N GLY A 233 -11.88 26.41 -0.08
CA GLY A 233 -11.22 25.95 -1.30
C GLY A 233 -11.91 24.76 -2.00
N LEU A 234 -12.90 24.12 -1.35
CA LEU A 234 -13.76 23.09 -1.98
C LEU A 234 -14.97 23.67 -2.73
N GLN A 235 -15.20 24.99 -2.69
CA GLN A 235 -16.31 25.62 -3.39
C GLN A 235 -16.21 25.34 -4.91
N GLY A 236 -17.28 24.80 -5.49
CA GLY A 236 -17.33 24.36 -6.88
C GLY A 236 -16.57 23.06 -7.20
N LYS A 237 -15.92 22.41 -6.23
CA LYS A 237 -15.12 21.18 -6.41
C LYS A 237 -15.77 19.91 -5.87
N LEU A 238 -16.90 20.04 -5.16
CA LEU A 238 -17.68 18.90 -4.72
C LEU A 238 -18.49 18.29 -5.87
N PRO A 239 -18.64 16.95 -5.95
CA PRO A 239 -19.54 16.31 -6.91
C PRO A 239 -20.98 16.84 -6.79
N GLU A 240 -21.67 17.03 -7.93
CA GLU A 240 -23.00 17.68 -8.02
C GLU A 240 -24.09 17.09 -7.10
N PHE A 241 -23.94 15.82 -6.67
CA PHE A 241 -24.89 15.17 -5.77
C PHE A 241 -24.67 15.51 -4.28
N LEU A 242 -23.60 16.24 -3.94
CA LEU A 242 -23.37 16.83 -2.62
C LEU A 242 -23.73 18.32 -2.67
N PRO A 243 -24.49 18.85 -1.70
CA PRO A 243 -24.78 20.28 -1.66
C PRO A 243 -23.52 21.06 -1.32
N ASP A 244 -23.16 22.04 -2.16
CA ASP A 244 -22.04 22.96 -1.93
C ASP A 244 -22.39 24.00 -0.86
N VAL A 245 -22.31 23.56 0.40
CA VAL A 245 -22.57 24.37 1.60
C VAL A 245 -21.43 24.22 2.62
N PRO A 246 -21.17 25.25 3.47
CA PRO A 246 -19.99 25.25 4.35
C PRO A 246 -19.81 24.01 5.21
N VAL A 247 -20.89 23.45 5.77
CA VAL A 247 -20.82 22.25 6.64
C VAL A 247 -20.40 20.97 5.88
N VAL A 248 -20.77 20.83 4.60
CA VAL A 248 -20.34 19.67 3.79
C VAL A 248 -18.88 19.84 3.36
N ARG A 249 -18.49 21.08 3.03
CA ARG A 249 -17.09 21.40 2.74
C ARG A 249 -16.19 21.18 3.96
N GLU A 250 -16.63 21.54 5.17
CA GLU A 250 -15.89 21.27 6.41
C GLU A 250 -15.72 19.78 6.66
N ASP A 251 -16.80 18.98 6.55
CA ASP A 251 -16.74 17.52 6.77
C ASP A 251 -15.87 16.78 5.73
N VAL A 252 -15.81 17.26 4.48
CA VAL A 252 -14.86 16.75 3.47
C VAL A 252 -13.43 17.18 3.80
N ALA A 253 -13.19 18.43 4.20
CA ALA A 253 -11.87 18.91 4.60
C ALA A 253 -11.31 18.17 5.84
N ASP A 254 -12.17 17.82 6.80
CA ASP A 254 -11.82 17.02 7.97
C ASP A 254 -11.41 15.59 7.59
N TYR A 255 -12.16 14.97 6.68
CA TYR A 255 -11.77 13.68 6.11
C TYR A 255 -10.44 13.74 5.35
N LEU A 256 -10.20 14.78 4.55
CA LEU A 256 -8.90 14.99 3.90
C LEU A 256 -7.78 15.17 4.93
N GLY A 257 -8.06 15.77 6.09
CA GLY A 257 -7.12 15.81 7.22
C GLY A 257 -6.75 14.42 7.74
N GLU A 258 -7.68 13.47 7.79
CA GLU A 258 -7.37 12.08 8.13
C GLU A 258 -6.58 11.37 7.01
N VAL A 259 -6.81 11.71 5.74
CA VAL A 259 -5.96 11.25 4.62
C VAL A 259 -4.51 11.73 4.78
N GLN A 260 -4.29 13.01 5.11
CA GLN A 260 -2.94 13.51 5.38
C GLN A 260 -2.31 12.89 6.65
N ALA A 261 -3.13 12.51 7.63
CA ALA A 261 -2.66 11.74 8.78
C ALA A 261 -2.15 10.36 8.38
N PHE A 262 -2.89 9.64 7.53
CA PHE A 262 -2.46 8.36 6.96
C PHE A 262 -1.14 8.50 6.21
N ASP A 263 -1.03 9.51 5.34
CA ASP A 263 0.17 9.79 4.54
C ASP A 263 1.41 10.05 5.42
N ALA A 264 1.27 10.85 6.48
CA ALA A 264 2.35 11.04 7.46
C ALA A 264 2.76 9.71 8.15
N GLY A 265 1.80 8.80 8.38
CA GLY A 265 2.07 7.44 8.86
C GLY A 265 2.83 6.59 7.85
N LEU A 266 2.49 6.66 6.56
CA LEU A 266 3.24 6.03 5.46
C LEU A 266 4.68 6.58 5.41
N GLY A 267 4.86 7.89 5.53
CA GLY A 267 6.18 8.54 5.58
C GLY A 267 7.09 8.00 6.68
N VAL A 268 6.54 7.65 7.84
CA VAL A 268 7.29 6.98 8.92
C VAL A 268 7.80 5.61 8.49
N LEU A 269 6.99 4.81 7.79
CA LEU A 269 7.40 3.49 7.31
C LEU A 269 8.48 3.59 6.23
N LEU A 270 8.30 4.49 5.25
CA LEU A 270 9.29 4.73 4.19
C LEU A 270 10.64 5.16 4.80
N ALA A 271 10.63 6.10 5.75
CA ALA A 271 11.85 6.55 6.42
C ALA A 271 12.54 5.44 7.23
N GLU A 272 11.80 4.54 7.88
CA GLU A 272 12.41 3.38 8.55
C GLU A 272 13.02 2.37 7.56
N LEU A 273 12.37 2.14 6.41
CA LEU A 273 12.91 1.28 5.33
C LEU A 273 14.22 1.85 4.74
N GLU A 274 14.29 3.17 4.57
CA GLU A 274 15.51 3.87 4.13
C GLU A 274 16.60 3.78 5.19
N ARG A 275 16.27 4.02 6.46
CA ARG A 275 17.19 3.96 7.59
C ARG A 275 17.87 2.59 7.75
N ILE A 276 17.20 1.50 7.34
CA ILE A 276 17.76 0.13 7.33
C ILE A 276 18.31 -0.31 5.96
N GLY A 277 18.21 0.53 4.92
CA GLY A 277 18.70 0.22 3.57
C GLY A 277 17.86 -0.81 2.79
N GLU A 278 16.62 -1.08 3.21
CA GLU A 278 15.76 -2.10 2.59
C GLU A 278 14.65 -1.54 1.67
N LEU A 279 14.50 -0.21 1.56
CA LEU A 279 13.44 0.41 0.75
C LEU A 279 13.44 -0.08 -0.72
N ASP A 280 14.60 -0.20 -1.37
CA ASP A 280 14.67 -0.63 -2.77
C ASP A 280 14.51 -2.14 -2.98
N ASN A 281 14.59 -2.93 -1.90
CA ASN A 281 14.18 -4.33 -1.88
C ASN A 281 12.72 -4.52 -1.42
N THR A 282 11.96 -3.43 -1.24
CA THR A 282 10.59 -3.50 -0.73
C THR A 282 9.59 -3.12 -1.81
N LEU A 283 8.63 -4.01 -2.07
CA LEU A 283 7.40 -3.72 -2.76
C LEU A 283 6.49 -2.95 -1.80
N VAL A 284 6.28 -1.67 -2.05
CA VAL A 284 5.36 -0.82 -1.29
C VAL A 284 4.06 -0.71 -2.08
N VAL A 285 2.94 -1.13 -1.49
CA VAL A 285 1.59 -1.01 -2.04
C VAL A 285 0.80 -0.09 -1.12
N VAL A 286 0.19 0.96 -1.67
CA VAL A 286 -0.61 1.93 -0.90
C VAL A 286 -2.01 2.07 -1.50
N SER A 287 -3.04 1.86 -0.68
CA SER A 287 -4.45 1.96 -1.10
C SER A 287 -5.42 2.11 0.09
N GLY A 288 -6.73 2.03 -0.16
CA GLY A 288 -7.82 2.03 0.82
C GLY A 288 -8.88 0.98 0.50
N ASP A 289 -9.74 0.62 1.45
CA ASP A 289 -10.70 -0.48 1.29
C ASP A 289 -12.05 -0.13 0.64
N HIS A 290 -12.36 1.16 0.45
CA HIS A 290 -13.45 1.70 -0.38
C HIS A 290 -13.53 3.23 -0.23
N GLY A 291 -14.48 3.84 -0.95
CA GLY A 291 -14.80 5.25 -0.90
C GLY A 291 -15.21 5.82 0.47
N ILE A 292 -15.27 7.15 0.50
CA ILE A 292 -15.44 8.01 1.68
C ILE A 292 -16.69 7.66 2.52
N PRO A 293 -16.62 7.69 3.87
CA PRO A 293 -17.70 7.21 4.72
C PRO A 293 -18.68 8.29 5.18
N GLY A 294 -19.97 7.95 5.21
CA GLY A 294 -21.04 8.82 5.71
C GLY A 294 -21.53 9.89 4.74
N PHE A 295 -21.07 9.87 3.49
CA PHE A 295 -21.58 10.71 2.41
C PHE A 295 -22.50 9.90 1.47
N PRO A 296 -23.54 10.51 0.87
CA PRO A 296 -24.33 9.90 -0.19
C PRO A 296 -23.44 9.35 -1.31
N ARG A 297 -23.81 8.21 -1.89
CA ARG A 297 -23.06 7.50 -2.95
C ARG A 297 -21.64 7.02 -2.57
N GLY A 298 -21.17 7.27 -1.34
CA GLY A 298 -19.88 6.81 -0.83
C GLY A 298 -19.92 5.35 -0.38
N LYS A 299 -19.23 5.04 0.73
CA LYS A 299 -19.25 3.72 1.41
C LYS A 299 -20.64 3.07 1.38
N CYS A 300 -20.67 1.77 1.10
CA CYS A 300 -21.84 0.92 0.86
C CYS A 300 -22.59 1.13 -0.48
N ASN A 301 -22.09 1.95 -1.42
CA ASN A 301 -22.73 2.15 -2.73
C ASN A 301 -21.79 1.81 -3.90
N LEU A 302 -22.33 1.21 -4.97
CA LEU A 302 -21.58 0.78 -6.16
C LEU A 302 -21.29 1.91 -7.17
N TYR A 303 -21.39 3.17 -6.77
CA TYR A 303 -20.93 4.31 -7.57
C TYR A 303 -19.42 4.51 -7.35
N ASP A 304 -18.73 5.15 -8.30
CA ASP A 304 -17.29 5.46 -8.21
C ASP A 304 -16.90 6.16 -6.90
N PHE A 305 -17.75 7.04 -6.37
CA PHE A 305 -17.54 7.72 -5.09
C PHE A 305 -17.48 6.76 -3.88
N GLY A 306 -18.03 5.57 -4.02
CA GLY A 306 -17.99 4.46 -3.07
C GLY A 306 -17.01 3.33 -3.45
N THR A 307 -16.71 3.12 -4.73
CA THR A 307 -15.87 2.00 -5.20
C THR A 307 -14.45 2.38 -5.64
N ALA A 308 -14.21 3.62 -6.08
CA ALA A 308 -12.90 4.07 -6.53
C ALA A 308 -11.98 4.40 -5.33
N VAL A 309 -10.76 3.90 -5.41
CA VAL A 309 -9.75 3.95 -4.32
C VAL A 309 -8.42 4.44 -4.87
N PRO A 310 -7.56 5.04 -4.04
CA PRO A 310 -6.21 5.38 -4.48
C PRO A 310 -5.42 4.08 -4.63
N LEU A 311 -4.52 4.00 -5.61
CA LEU A 311 -3.59 2.88 -5.71
C LEU A 311 -2.27 3.34 -6.32
N ALA A 312 -1.21 3.24 -5.52
CA ALA A 312 0.16 3.44 -5.97
C ALA A 312 1.02 2.24 -5.53
N ILE A 313 1.93 1.81 -6.41
CA ILE A 313 2.83 0.67 -6.17
C ILE A 313 4.26 1.04 -6.57
N ARG A 314 5.21 0.84 -5.64
CA ARG A 314 6.64 1.08 -5.85
C ARG A 314 7.45 -0.19 -5.63
N TRP A 315 8.27 -0.55 -6.62
CA TRP A 315 9.33 -1.55 -6.47
C TRP A 315 10.43 -1.33 -7.54
N PRO A 316 11.46 -0.51 -7.26
CA PRO A 316 12.35 0.02 -8.30
C PRO A 316 13.22 -1.04 -9.02
N LYS A 317 13.35 -2.25 -8.44
CA LYS A 317 14.03 -3.38 -9.08
C LYS A 317 13.24 -4.00 -10.25
N LYS A 318 11.93 -3.74 -10.37
CA LYS A 318 11.03 -4.39 -11.35
C LYS A 318 10.03 -3.43 -12.01
N ILE A 319 9.63 -2.37 -11.32
CA ILE A 319 8.66 -1.37 -11.78
C ILE A 319 9.45 -0.12 -12.20
N PRO A 320 9.43 0.28 -13.48
CA PRO A 320 9.95 1.58 -13.90
C PRO A 320 9.17 2.71 -13.21
N ALA A 321 9.90 3.71 -12.72
CA ALA A 321 9.34 4.88 -12.06
C ALA A 321 8.51 5.77 -13.02
N GLY A 322 7.66 6.64 -12.46
CA GLY A 322 6.91 7.66 -13.18
C GLY A 322 5.79 7.14 -14.07
N ARG A 323 5.29 5.91 -13.85
CA ARG A 323 4.21 5.34 -14.67
C ARG A 323 2.84 5.77 -14.17
N VAL A 324 1.96 6.13 -15.10
CA VAL A 324 0.50 6.20 -14.86
C VAL A 324 -0.16 5.10 -15.69
N LEU A 325 -1.05 4.32 -15.07
CA LEU A 325 -1.84 3.28 -15.72
C LEU A 325 -3.32 3.68 -15.76
N GLU A 326 -3.92 3.56 -16.94
CA GLU A 326 -5.33 3.81 -17.19
C GLU A 326 -6.16 2.51 -17.33
N ASP A 327 -5.50 1.36 -17.28
CA ASP A 327 -6.17 0.05 -17.20
C ASP A 327 -7.08 -0.04 -15.97
N PHE A 328 -8.26 -0.62 -16.16
CA PHE A 328 -9.18 -0.90 -15.05
C PHE A 328 -8.68 -2.09 -14.24
N VAL A 329 -8.42 -1.87 -12.95
CA VAL A 329 -7.95 -2.90 -12.02
C VAL A 329 -8.84 -3.00 -10.80
N CYS A 330 -8.96 -4.19 -10.21
CA CYS A 330 -9.72 -4.39 -8.97
C CYS A 330 -8.79 -4.81 -7.84
N LEU A 331 -8.99 -4.30 -6.62
CA LEU A 331 -8.10 -4.65 -5.49
C LEU A 331 -7.92 -6.16 -5.19
N PRO A 332 -8.87 -7.09 -5.45
CA PRO A 332 -8.63 -8.52 -5.32
C PRO A 332 -7.48 -9.06 -6.18
N ASP A 333 -7.13 -8.36 -7.27
CA ASP A 333 -6.02 -8.71 -8.17
C ASP A 333 -4.65 -8.51 -7.50
N LEU A 334 -4.57 -7.76 -6.38
CA LEU A 334 -3.34 -7.57 -5.60
C LEU A 334 -2.90 -8.81 -4.79
N ALA A 335 -3.78 -9.79 -4.59
CA ALA A 335 -3.43 -11.04 -3.90
C ALA A 335 -2.64 -12.04 -4.78
N PRO A 336 -2.99 -12.24 -6.08
CA PRO A 336 -2.21 -13.05 -7.01
C PRO A 336 -1.06 -12.31 -7.73
N THR A 337 -0.97 -10.98 -7.62
CA THR A 337 0.13 -10.15 -8.19
C THR A 337 1.38 -10.18 -7.32
#